data_AF-A0A5S4U3A5-F1
#
_entry.id   AF-A0A5S4U3A5-F1
#
_cell.length_a   1.000
_cell.length_b   1.000
_cell.length_c   1.000
_cell.angle_alpha   90.00
_cell.angle_beta   90.00
_cell.angle_gamma   90.00
#
_symmetry.space_group_name_H-M   'P 1'
#
loop_
_entity.id
_entity.type
_entity.pdbx_description
1 polymer ?
#
loop_
_entity_poly.entity_id
_entity_poly.type
_entity_poly.pdbx_seq_one_letter_code
_entity_poly.pdbx_strand_id
1 'polypeptide(L)'
;MQNADTQNRENEEAQALAEKVESTLIENPVFLERLLARPQIQAIVSSTFFRGPLPPPEMLKEYDNIVPNGAERIMAKSEREQAHRHRITEKGLDGEISRDKRGQWMAFAITMTILAIATFFAWKGEMVFAGTLITLDLIGLASVFVIGRYRPSNNSE
;
A
#
# COMPACT_ATOMS: atom_id res chain seq x y z
N MET A 1 -6.36 27.57 1.39
CA MET A 1 -5.20 27.20 2.23
C MET A 1 -5.49 27.26 3.73
N GLN A 2 -6.47 28.04 4.22
CA GLN A 2 -6.79 28.13 5.67
C GLN A 2 -7.54 26.94 6.31
N ASN A 3 -8.12 26.02 5.53
CA ASN A 3 -8.94 24.92 6.11
C ASN A 3 -8.12 23.73 6.63
N ALA A 4 -6.90 23.50 6.11
CA ALA A 4 -6.09 22.34 6.52
C ALA A 4 -5.41 22.57 7.88
N ASP A 5 -4.96 23.79 8.16
CA ASP A 5 -4.23 24.12 9.40
C ASP A 5 -5.14 24.14 10.64
N THR A 6 -6.40 24.57 10.48
CA THR A 6 -7.38 24.57 11.58
C THR A 6 -7.81 23.14 11.94
N GLN A 7 -8.01 22.31 10.92
CA GLN A 7 -8.45 20.92 11.08
C GLN A 7 -7.34 20.03 11.67
N ASN A 8 -6.07 20.34 11.39
CA ASN A 8 -4.93 19.68 12.03
C ASN A 8 -4.81 20.04 13.52
N ARG A 9 -4.99 21.32 13.90
CA ARG A 9 -4.96 21.76 15.30
C ARG A 9 -6.09 21.17 16.14
N GLU A 10 -7.31 21.11 15.59
CA GLU A 10 -8.45 20.46 16.25
C GLU A 10 -8.20 18.95 16.48
N ASN A 11 -7.56 18.27 15.51
CA ASN A 11 -7.20 16.87 15.66
C ASN A 11 -6.09 16.65 16.71
N GLU A 12 -5.08 17.53 16.77
CA GLU A 12 -4.01 17.46 17.77
C GLU A 12 -4.55 17.65 19.20
N GLU A 13 -5.46 18.61 19.41
CA GLU A 13 -6.12 18.83 20.70
C GLU A 13 -7.00 17.64 21.09
N ALA A 14 -7.74 17.07 20.13
CA ALA A 14 -8.56 15.88 20.36
C ALA A 14 -7.71 14.64 20.72
N GLN A 15 -6.53 14.48 20.09
CA GLN A 15 -5.60 13.39 20.39
C GLN A 15 -4.98 13.53 21.78
N ALA A 16 -4.52 14.73 22.15
CA ALA A 16 -3.97 15.00 23.48
C ALA A 16 -5.01 14.79 24.59
N LEU A 17 -6.27 15.12 24.32
CA LEU A 17 -7.37 14.84 25.24
C LEU A 17 -7.66 13.33 25.35
N ALA A 18 -7.62 12.59 24.23
CA ALA A 18 -7.82 11.15 24.22
C ALA A 18 -6.74 10.40 25.03
N GLU A 19 -5.47 10.75 24.84
CA GLU A 19 -4.33 10.16 25.56
C GLU A 19 -4.40 10.43 27.08
N LYS A 20 -4.84 11.64 27.44
CA LYS A 20 -5.09 12.00 28.84
C LYS A 20 -6.26 11.23 29.46
N VAL A 21 -7.31 10.97 28.69
CA VAL A 21 -8.43 10.14 29.13
C VAL A 21 -7.96 8.69 29.30
N GLU A 22 -7.20 8.14 28.35
CA GLU A 22 -6.67 6.77 28.40
C GLU A 22 -5.76 6.52 29.62
N SER A 23 -4.79 7.40 29.87
CA SER A 23 -3.94 7.33 31.06
C SER A 23 -4.75 7.38 32.37
N THR A 24 -5.80 8.20 32.43
CA THR A 24 -6.70 8.28 33.60
C THR A 24 -7.56 7.01 33.77
N LEU A 25 -7.91 6.34 32.68
CA LEU A 25 -8.70 5.10 32.71
C LEU A 25 -7.88 3.90 33.23
N ILE A 26 -6.58 3.85 32.92
CA ILE A 26 -5.65 2.82 33.41
C ILE A 26 -5.43 2.95 34.92
N GLU A 27 -5.32 4.19 35.42
CA GLU A 27 -5.10 4.47 36.85
C GLU A 27 -6.37 4.30 37.70
N ASN A 28 -7.57 4.48 37.13
CA ASN A 28 -8.82 4.43 37.87
C ASN A 28 -9.96 3.76 37.08
N PRO A 29 -10.17 2.44 37.21
CA PRO A 29 -11.23 1.73 36.49
C PRO A 29 -12.65 2.20 36.89
N VAL A 30 -12.83 2.80 38.08
CA VAL A 30 -14.12 3.33 38.56
C VAL A 30 -14.56 4.56 37.75
N PHE A 31 -13.61 5.28 37.13
CA PHE A 31 -13.93 6.40 36.25
C PHE A 31 -14.69 5.93 35.00
N LEU A 32 -14.30 4.76 34.46
CA LEU A 32 -14.93 4.14 33.29
C LEU A 32 -16.38 3.75 33.58
N GLU A 33 -16.64 3.17 34.76
CA GLU A 33 -18.00 2.86 35.22
C GLU A 33 -18.87 4.13 35.33
N ARG A 34 -18.32 5.22 35.89
CA ARG A 34 -19.03 6.51 36.01
C ARG A 34 -19.28 7.19 34.67
N LEU A 35 -18.39 7.00 33.69
CA LEU A 35 -18.59 7.48 32.33
C LEU A 35 -19.70 6.69 31.63
N LEU A 36 -19.66 5.36 31.71
CA LEU A 36 -20.68 4.48 31.13
C LEU A 36 -22.05 4.65 31.79
N ALA A 37 -22.11 5.08 33.05
CA ALA A 37 -23.35 5.43 33.75
C ALA A 37 -24.01 6.74 33.24
N ARG A 38 -23.32 7.54 32.42
CA ARG A 38 -23.93 8.73 31.82
C ARG A 38 -24.80 8.32 30.63
N PRO A 39 -26.07 8.73 30.58
CA PRO A 39 -27.00 8.32 29.51
C PRO A 39 -26.53 8.71 28.11
N GLN A 40 -25.78 9.83 28.01
CA GLN A 40 -25.20 10.30 26.75
C GLN A 40 -24.11 9.37 26.21
N ILE A 41 -23.25 8.86 27.11
CA ILE A 41 -22.18 7.91 26.77
C ILE A 41 -22.77 6.52 26.52
N GLN A 42 -23.74 6.11 27.33
CA GLN A 42 -24.40 4.81 27.22
C GLN A 42 -25.13 4.65 25.87
N ALA A 43 -25.75 5.71 25.35
CA ALA A 43 -26.36 5.71 24.02
C ALA A 43 -25.33 5.52 22.89
N ILE A 44 -24.12 6.09 23.04
CA ILE A 44 -23.02 5.96 22.08
C ILE A 44 -22.38 4.57 22.17
N VAL A 45 -22.29 3.98 23.36
CA VAL A 45 -21.73 2.64 23.56
C VAL A 45 -22.73 1.55 23.18
N SER A 46 -24.04 1.81 23.30
CA SER A 46 -25.10 0.87 22.94
C SER A 46 -25.29 0.69 21.43
N SER A 47 -24.69 1.52 20.57
CA SER A 47 -24.68 1.26 19.13
C SER A 47 -23.65 0.18 18.81
N THR A 48 -24.13 -0.95 18.28
CA THR A 48 -23.26 -2.05 17.85
C THR A 48 -22.47 -1.60 16.62
N PHE A 49 -21.19 -1.31 16.78
CA PHE A 49 -20.29 -1.04 15.66
C PHE A 49 -19.63 -2.32 15.21
N PHE A 50 -19.89 -2.71 13.97
CA PHE A 50 -19.15 -3.78 13.32
C PHE A 50 -18.18 -3.20 12.28
N ARG A 51 -16.91 -3.59 12.38
CA ARG A 51 -15.88 -3.33 11.37
C ARG A 51 -15.25 -4.65 10.97
N GLY A 52 -15.39 -5.00 9.72
CA GLY A 52 -14.78 -6.19 9.13
C GLY A 52 -15.41 -6.53 7.79
N PRO A 53 -14.82 -7.47 7.05
CA PRO A 53 -15.33 -7.88 5.75
C PRO A 53 -16.64 -8.66 5.85
N LEU A 54 -16.96 -9.22 7.02
CA LEU A 54 -18.13 -10.08 7.23
C LEU A 54 -18.75 -9.82 8.61
N PRO A 55 -20.06 -9.54 8.71
CA PRO A 55 -20.72 -9.30 9.99
C PRO A 55 -20.61 -10.52 10.92
N PRO A 56 -20.80 -10.33 12.24
CA PRO A 56 -20.70 -11.43 13.19
C PRO A 56 -21.73 -12.53 12.88
N PRO A 57 -21.47 -13.80 13.25
CA PRO A 57 -22.36 -14.91 12.97
C PRO A 57 -23.80 -14.72 13.48
N GLU A 58 -23.96 -14.07 14.64
CA GLU A 58 -25.26 -13.76 15.23
C GLU A 58 -26.07 -12.82 14.32
N MET A 59 -25.43 -11.78 13.79
CA MET A 59 -26.05 -10.82 12.87
C MET A 59 -26.33 -11.45 11.50
N LEU A 60 -25.46 -12.35 11.00
CA LEU A 60 -25.72 -13.10 9.77
C LEU A 60 -27.00 -13.93 9.87
N LYS A 61 -27.22 -14.57 11.03
CA LYS A 61 -28.46 -15.31 11.30
C LYS A 61 -29.69 -14.40 11.29
N GLU A 62 -29.58 -13.20 11.86
CA GLU A 62 -30.66 -12.19 11.80
C GLU A 62 -30.97 -11.76 10.36
N TYR A 63 -29.94 -11.55 9.53
CA TYR A 63 -30.15 -11.22 8.13
C TYR A 63 -30.89 -12.31 7.35
N ASP A 64 -30.62 -13.57 7.64
CA ASP A 64 -31.31 -14.70 7.00
C ASP A 64 -32.78 -14.82 7.42
N ASN A 65 -33.08 -14.44 8.66
CA ASN A 65 -34.46 -14.40 9.17
C ASN A 65 -35.30 -13.27 8.54
N ILE A 66 -34.66 -12.14 8.20
CA ILE A 66 -35.34 -10.94 7.65
C ILE A 66 -35.42 -11.02 6.13
N VAL A 67 -34.36 -11.53 5.50
CA VAL A 67 -34.21 -11.60 4.04
C VAL A 67 -33.92 -13.04 3.64
N PRO A 68 -34.69 -13.64 2.72
CA PRO A 68 -34.40 -14.97 2.23
C PRO A 68 -32.97 -15.08 1.68
N ASN A 69 -32.22 -16.07 2.17
CA ASN A 69 -30.79 -16.27 1.86
C ASN A 69 -29.93 -15.04 2.14
N GLY A 70 -30.28 -14.24 3.16
CA GLY A 70 -29.60 -13.00 3.51
C GLY A 70 -28.13 -13.23 3.89
N ALA A 71 -27.86 -14.27 4.68
CA ALA A 71 -26.50 -14.63 5.10
C ALA A 71 -25.61 -14.97 3.89
N GLU A 72 -26.10 -15.84 3.00
CA GLU A 72 -25.39 -16.28 1.79
C GLU A 72 -25.07 -15.10 0.87
N ARG A 73 -26.04 -14.19 0.67
CA ARG A 73 -25.83 -13.00 -0.18
C ARG A 73 -24.75 -12.08 0.36
N ILE A 74 -24.63 -11.96 1.68
CA ILE A 74 -23.58 -11.18 2.34
C ILE A 74 -22.22 -11.87 2.17
N MET A 75 -22.14 -13.17 2.46
CA MET A 75 -20.92 -13.96 2.28
C MET A 75 -20.40 -13.87 0.85
N ALA A 76 -21.27 -14.14 -0.13
CA ALA A 76 -20.93 -14.08 -1.54
C ALA A 76 -20.52 -12.66 -1.99
N LYS A 77 -21.05 -11.60 -1.36
CA LYS A 77 -20.61 -10.22 -1.65
C LYS A 77 -19.15 -10.04 -1.21
N SER A 78 -18.81 -10.49 0.00
CA SER A 78 -17.46 -10.37 0.54
C SER A 78 -16.45 -11.24 -0.21
N GLU A 79 -16.83 -12.44 -0.64
CA GLU A 79 -16.00 -13.28 -1.50
C GLU A 79 -15.72 -12.63 -2.86
N ARG A 80 -16.74 -12.05 -3.50
CA ARG A 80 -16.56 -11.33 -4.77
C ARG A 80 -15.65 -10.12 -4.61
N GLU A 81 -15.78 -9.39 -3.50
CA GLU A 81 -14.92 -8.25 -3.19
C GLU A 81 -13.47 -8.71 -2.97
N GLN A 82 -13.25 -9.79 -2.21
CA GLN A 82 -11.92 -10.38 -2.05
C GLN A 82 -11.33 -10.81 -3.40
N ALA A 83 -12.10 -11.53 -4.21
CA ALA A 83 -11.66 -11.95 -5.55
C ALA A 83 -11.35 -10.76 -6.47
N HIS A 84 -12.13 -9.67 -6.37
CA HIS A 84 -11.87 -8.43 -7.10
C HIS A 84 -10.55 -7.79 -6.65
N ARG A 85 -10.32 -7.68 -5.34
CA ARG A 85 -9.06 -7.17 -4.78
C ARG A 85 -7.87 -8.01 -5.21
N HIS A 86 -7.96 -9.34 -5.09
CA HIS A 86 -6.91 -10.26 -5.56
C HIS A 86 -6.61 -10.05 -7.04
N ARG A 87 -7.64 -9.96 -7.89
CA ARG A 87 -7.48 -9.71 -9.32
C ARG A 87 -6.80 -8.37 -9.63
N ILE A 88 -7.10 -7.31 -8.87
CA ILE A 88 -6.42 -6.01 -9.03
C ILE A 88 -4.95 -6.14 -8.62
N THR A 89 -4.68 -6.77 -7.48
CA THR A 89 -3.31 -7.00 -6.99
C THR A 89 -2.49 -7.82 -7.98
N GLU A 90 -3.04 -8.94 -8.48
CA GLU A 90 -2.40 -9.80 -9.47
C GLU A 90 -2.12 -9.04 -10.78
N LYS A 91 -3.12 -8.35 -11.33
CA LYS A 91 -2.92 -7.54 -12.55
C LYS A 91 -1.90 -6.42 -12.34
N GLY A 92 -1.86 -5.82 -11.16
CA GLY A 92 -0.86 -4.82 -10.78
C GLY A 92 0.55 -5.41 -10.80
N LEU A 93 0.73 -6.57 -10.19
CA LEU A 93 2.00 -7.31 -10.15
C LEU A 93 2.44 -7.74 -11.56
N ASP A 94 1.53 -8.32 -12.35
CA ASP A 94 1.81 -8.71 -13.74
C ASP A 94 2.18 -7.50 -14.62
N GLY A 95 1.49 -6.37 -14.41
CA GLY A 95 1.79 -5.11 -15.07
C GLY A 95 3.17 -4.58 -14.72
N GLU A 96 3.58 -4.70 -13.46
CA GLU A 96 4.93 -4.33 -12.99
C GLU A 96 6.00 -5.24 -13.58
N ILE A 97 5.83 -6.57 -13.50
CA ILE A 97 6.78 -7.55 -14.03
C ILE A 97 6.96 -7.36 -15.55
N SER A 98 5.86 -7.17 -16.29
CA SER A 98 5.92 -6.99 -17.74
C SER A 98 6.59 -5.67 -18.14
N ARG A 99 6.37 -4.58 -17.39
CA ARG A 99 7.05 -3.30 -17.58
C ARG A 99 8.55 -3.43 -17.34
N ASP A 100 8.95 -4.10 -16.27
CA ASP A 100 10.35 -4.31 -15.92
C ASP A 100 11.05 -5.20 -16.96
N LYS A 101 10.39 -6.29 -17.39
CA LYS A 101 10.90 -7.17 -18.46
C LYS A 101 11.09 -6.42 -19.78
N ARG A 102 10.15 -5.55 -20.15
CA ARG A 102 10.28 -4.72 -21.37
C ARG A 102 11.43 -3.72 -21.24
N GLY A 103 11.59 -3.10 -20.07
CA GLY A 103 12.72 -2.20 -19.78
C GLY A 103 14.07 -2.91 -19.90
N GLN A 104 14.20 -4.11 -19.34
CA GLN A 104 15.41 -4.93 -19.46
C GLN A 104 15.73 -5.30 -20.91
N TRP A 105 14.74 -5.67 -21.71
CA TRP A 105 14.93 -5.97 -23.13
C TRP A 105 15.36 -4.74 -23.94
N MET A 106 14.81 -3.56 -23.66
CA MET A 106 15.22 -2.31 -24.30
C MET A 106 16.66 -1.94 -23.92
N ALA A 107 17.03 -2.06 -22.64
CA ALA A 107 18.39 -1.84 -22.19
C ALA A 107 19.39 -2.79 -22.86
N PHE A 108 19.06 -4.09 -22.92
CA PHE A 108 19.87 -5.09 -23.63
C PHE A 108 20.07 -4.72 -25.11
N ALA A 109 19.01 -4.32 -25.81
CA ALA A 109 19.09 -3.93 -27.22
C ALA A 109 19.96 -2.69 -27.43
N ILE A 110 19.86 -1.68 -26.57
CA ILE A 110 20.67 -0.46 -26.63
C ILE A 110 22.15 -0.80 -26.38
N THR A 111 22.46 -1.54 -25.33
CA THR A 111 23.81 -2.00 -25.00
C THR A 111 24.43 -2.80 -26.16
N MET A 112 23.68 -3.76 -26.73
CA MET A 112 24.17 -4.51 -27.90
C MET A 112 24.43 -3.62 -29.11
N THR A 113 23.61 -2.59 -29.34
CA THR A 113 23.81 -1.64 -30.43
C THR A 113 25.09 -0.82 -30.21
N ILE A 114 25.32 -0.31 -28.99
CA ILE A 114 26.52 0.45 -28.63
C ILE A 114 27.77 -0.41 -28.77
N LEU A 115 27.74 -1.66 -28.29
CA LEU A 115 28.85 -2.61 -28.43
C LEU A 115 29.16 -2.92 -29.90
N ALA A 116 28.13 -3.09 -30.75
CA ALA A 116 28.32 -3.30 -32.17
C ALA A 116 28.98 -2.09 -32.85
N ILE A 117 28.54 -0.87 -32.51
CA ILE A 117 29.14 0.38 -33.00
C ILE A 117 30.60 0.48 -32.54
N ALA A 118 30.88 0.24 -31.25
CA ALA A 118 32.24 0.30 -30.70
C ALA A 118 33.17 -0.72 -31.38
N THR A 119 32.69 -1.95 -31.60
CA THR A 119 33.43 -2.99 -32.33
C THR A 119 33.74 -2.58 -33.76
N PHE A 120 32.77 -1.95 -34.45
CA PHE A 120 32.97 -1.42 -35.79
C PHE A 120 34.04 -0.32 -35.85
N PHE A 121 34.04 0.62 -34.90
CA PHE A 121 35.08 1.66 -34.80
C PHE A 121 36.46 1.09 -34.46
N ALA A 122 36.52 0.09 -33.57
CA ALA A 122 37.76 -0.62 -33.26
C ALA A 122 38.35 -1.29 -34.51
N TRP A 123 37.50 -1.90 -35.34
CA TRP A 123 37.94 -2.52 -36.59
C TRP A 123 38.44 -1.49 -37.62
N LYS A 124 37.91 -0.27 -37.60
CA LYS A 124 38.40 0.85 -38.42
C LYS A 124 39.70 1.49 -37.89
N GLY A 125 40.19 1.07 -36.73
CA GLY A 125 41.43 1.56 -36.11
C GLY A 125 41.22 2.75 -35.16
N GLU A 126 39.98 3.20 -34.96
CA GLU A 126 39.62 4.32 -34.07
C GLU A 126 39.52 3.87 -32.60
N MET A 127 40.65 3.46 -32.02
CA MET A 127 40.68 2.85 -30.68
C MET A 127 40.23 3.80 -29.55
N VAL A 128 40.45 5.11 -29.69
CA VAL A 128 40.03 6.09 -28.67
C VAL A 128 38.50 6.15 -28.60
N PHE A 129 37.81 6.23 -29.74
CA PHE A 129 36.35 6.24 -29.79
C PHE A 129 35.73 4.91 -29.35
N ALA A 130 36.32 3.78 -29.76
CA ALA A 130 35.85 2.47 -29.30
C ALA A 130 36.01 2.30 -27.78
N GLY A 131 37.16 2.71 -27.23
CA GLY A 131 37.45 2.61 -25.80
C GLY A 131 36.54 3.49 -24.93
N THR A 132 36.23 4.71 -25.38
CA THR A 132 35.31 5.60 -24.65
C THR A 132 33.89 5.05 -24.62
N LEU A 133 33.39 4.52 -25.73
CA LEU A 133 32.04 3.92 -25.80
C LEU A 133 31.89 2.72 -24.88
N ILE A 134 32.86 1.79 -24.88
CA ILE A 134 32.83 0.61 -24.02
C ILE A 134 32.89 1.02 -22.54
N THR A 135 33.78 1.96 -22.19
CA THR A 135 33.93 2.40 -20.79
C THR A 135 32.66 3.08 -20.29
N LEU A 136 32.05 3.95 -21.11
CA LEU A 136 30.81 4.64 -20.76
C LEU A 136 29.65 3.66 -20.58
N ASP A 137 29.51 2.67 -21.48
CA ASP A 137 28.48 1.63 -21.40
C ASP A 137 28.64 0.78 -20.12
N LEU A 138 29.88 0.39 -19.77
CA LEU A 138 30.16 -0.34 -18.53
C LEU A 138 29.81 0.47 -17.27
N ILE A 139 30.17 1.75 -17.22
CA ILE A 139 29.82 2.64 -16.09
C ILE A 139 28.30 2.79 -16.00
N GLY A 140 27.61 2.97 -17.14
CA GLY A 140 26.15 3.07 -17.20
C GLY A 140 25.47 1.82 -16.66
N LEU A 141 25.89 0.63 -17.12
CA LEU A 141 25.37 -0.65 -16.64
C LEU A 141 25.64 -0.82 -15.14
N ALA A 142 26.88 -0.61 -14.69
CA ALA A 142 27.23 -0.71 -13.27
C ALA A 142 26.37 0.23 -12.40
N SER A 143 26.13 1.46 -12.85
CA SER A 143 25.28 2.43 -12.15
C SER A 143 23.84 1.95 -12.02
N VAL A 144 23.25 1.43 -13.11
CA VAL A 144 21.88 0.90 -13.10
C VAL A 144 21.77 -0.31 -12.17
N PHE A 145 22.75 -1.22 -12.19
CA PHE A 145 22.77 -2.39 -11.29
C PHE A 145 22.89 -2.00 -9.81
N VAL A 146 23.73 -1.02 -9.49
CA VAL A 146 23.88 -0.51 -8.11
C VAL A 146 22.58 0.16 -7.66
N ILE A 147 22.02 1.08 -8.45
CA ILE A 147 20.77 1.78 -8.10
C ILE A 147 19.60 0.80 -7.95
N GLY A 148 19.51 -0.20 -8.84
CA GLY A 148 18.49 -1.24 -8.75
C GLY A 148 18.52 -2.03 -7.44
N ARG A 149 19.72 -2.24 -6.87
CA ARG A 149 19.90 -2.93 -5.59
C ARG A 149 19.51 -2.08 -4.37
N TYR A 150 19.51 -0.75 -4.50
CA TYR A 150 19.25 0.18 -3.40
C TYR A 150 17.78 0.59 -3.24
N ARG A 151 16.86 0.07 -4.05
CA ARG A 151 15.43 0.41 -3.94
C ARG A 151 14.91 -0.05 -2.57
N PRO A 152 14.67 0.87 -1.61
CA PRO A 152 14.18 0.49 -0.29
C PRO A 152 12.78 -0.08 -0.46
N SER A 153 12.45 -1.16 0.25
CA SER A 153 11.06 -1.60 0.34
C SER A 153 10.28 -0.51 1.05
N ASN A 154 9.52 0.30 0.30
CA ASN A 154 8.56 1.22 0.88
C ASN A 154 7.37 0.38 1.36
N ASN A 155 7.57 -0.30 2.48
CA ASN A 155 6.48 -0.88 3.26
C ASN A 155 5.76 0.30 3.92
N SER A 156 4.95 1.02 3.15
CA SER A 156 3.84 1.79 3.66
C SER A 156 2.70 0.81 3.90
N GLU A 157 2.77 0.12 5.04
CA GLU A 157 1.58 -0.38 5.73
C GLU A 157 0.87 0.77 6.43
#